data_AF-A0A3A9SDH1-F1
#
_entry.id   AF-A0A3A9SDH1-F1
#
_cell.length_a   1.000
_cell.length_b   1.000
_cell.length_c   1.000
_cell.angle_alpha   90.00
_cell.angle_beta   90.00
_cell.angle_gamma   90.00
#
_symmetry.space_group_name_H-M   'P 1'
#
loop_
_entity.id
_entity.type
_entity.pdbx_description
1 polymer ?
#
loop_
_entity_poly.entity_id
_entity_poly.type
_entity_poly.pdbx_seq_one_letter_code
_entity_poly.pdbx_strand_id
1 'polypeptide(L)'
;MSSLTKTEQETVINFNVAETEAVVFTRDRAVMRKLDSLVTEFPSVYRCIKATDIDKTYVMPKQYVSYRKPRRISAARRKQIQQQMQDINNAK
;
A
#
# COMPACT_ATOMS: atom_id res chain seq x y z
N MET A 1 7.91 23.52 -6.18
CA MET A 1 8.49 22.28 -5.64
C MET A 1 8.80 21.36 -6.81
N SER A 2 10.05 20.94 -6.99
CA SER A 2 10.39 20.02 -8.09
C SER A 2 9.62 18.71 -7.92
N SER A 3 9.14 18.15 -9.03
CA SER A 3 8.54 16.83 -9.01
C SER A 3 9.65 15.82 -8.77
N LEU A 4 9.51 15.00 -7.72
CA LEU A 4 10.39 13.86 -7.49
C LEU A 4 10.37 12.94 -8.73
N THR A 5 11.53 12.49 -9.14
CA THR A 5 11.68 11.42 -10.13
C THR A 5 11.05 10.13 -9.62
N LYS A 6 10.76 9.19 -10.52
CA LYS A 6 10.19 7.88 -10.15
C LYS A 6 11.10 7.10 -9.20
N THR A 7 12.42 7.26 -9.34
CA THR A 7 13.41 6.62 -8.46
C THR A 7 13.40 7.24 -7.07
N GLU A 8 13.27 8.57 -6.96
CA GLU A 8 13.20 9.25 -5.67
C GLU A 8 11.90 8.97 -4.89
N GLN A 9 10.84 8.53 -5.57
CA GLN A 9 9.59 8.06 -4.96
C GLN A 9 9.72 6.63 -4.41
N GLU A 10 10.84 6.35 -3.75
CA GLU A 10 11.13 5.04 -3.19
C GLU A 10 10.27 4.72 -1.96
N THR A 11 10.08 3.43 -1.72
CA THR A 11 9.51 2.90 -0.48
C THR A 11 10.42 1.80 0.03
N VAL A 12 10.90 1.95 1.26
CA VAL A 12 11.79 1.01 1.93
C VAL A 12 11.07 0.44 3.14
N ILE A 13 10.96 -0.89 3.20
CA ILE A 13 10.34 -1.60 4.31
C ILE A 13 11.43 -2.34 5.08
N ASN A 14 11.73 -1.89 6.29
CA ASN A 14 12.58 -2.63 7.21
C ASN A 14 11.76 -3.74 7.88
N PHE A 15 12.21 -4.98 7.71
CA PHE A 15 11.55 -6.20 8.16
C PHE A 15 12.60 -7.17 8.73
N ASN A 16 13.26 -6.77 9.82
CA ASN A 16 14.25 -7.63 10.50
C ASN A 16 13.59 -8.83 11.22
N VAL A 17 14.35 -9.74 11.82
CA VAL A 17 13.78 -10.89 12.56
C VAL A 17 13.56 -10.58 14.05
N ALA A 18 14.32 -9.63 14.61
CA ALA A 18 14.32 -9.34 16.04
C ALA A 18 13.06 -8.60 16.52
N GLU A 19 12.55 -7.67 15.71
CA GLU A 19 11.41 -6.83 16.06
C GLU A 19 10.08 -7.44 15.60
N THR A 20 8.97 -7.03 16.20
CA THR A 20 7.63 -7.47 15.79
C THR A 20 6.96 -6.54 14.79
N GLU A 21 7.44 -5.29 14.70
CA GLU A 21 6.89 -4.23 13.84
C GLU A 21 7.80 -3.99 12.62
N ALA A 22 7.19 -3.71 11.47
CA ALA A 22 7.88 -3.25 10.28
C ALA A 22 7.92 -1.71 10.27
N VAL A 23 9.05 -1.16 9.84
CA VAL A 23 9.20 0.28 9.61
C VAL A 23 9.13 0.55 8.12
N VAL A 24 8.17 1.37 7.70
CA VAL A 24 7.95 1.71 6.29
C VAL A 24 8.32 3.17 6.07
N PHE A 25 9.42 3.39 5.37
CA PHE A 25 9.80 4.68 4.83
C PHE A 25 9.22 4.83 3.43
N THR A 26 8.62 5.98 3.10
CA THR A 26 8.09 6.21 1.74
C THR A 26 8.12 7.68 1.32
N ARG A 27 8.45 7.88 0.04
CA ARG A 27 8.30 9.13 -0.73
C ARG A 27 7.21 9.02 -1.80
N ASP A 28 6.55 7.88 -1.91
CA ASP A 28 5.44 7.68 -2.85
C ASP A 28 4.15 8.26 -2.26
N ARG A 29 3.60 9.28 -2.94
CA ARG A 29 2.35 9.94 -2.53
C ARG A 29 1.14 9.01 -2.49
N ALA A 30 1.09 7.98 -3.34
CA ALA A 30 0.00 7.00 -3.31
C ALA A 30 0.09 6.10 -2.07
N VAL A 31 1.29 5.63 -1.73
CA VAL A 31 1.55 4.83 -0.53
C VAL A 31 1.31 5.66 0.73
N MET A 32 1.77 6.92 0.76
CA MET A 32 1.51 7.84 1.87
C MET A 32 0.02 8.00 2.15
N ARG A 33 -0.80 8.33 1.14
CA ARG A 33 -2.26 8.48 1.31
C ARG A 33 -2.93 7.23 1.87
N LYS A 34 -2.50 6.05 1.40
CA LYS A 34 -3.02 4.78 1.88
C LYS A 34 -2.66 4.53 3.34
N LEU A 35 -1.40 4.75 3.72
CA LEU A 35 -0.94 4.57 5.09
C LEU A 35 -1.54 5.63 6.02
N ASP A 36 -1.67 6.88 5.58
CA ASP A 36 -2.38 7.94 6.32
C ASP A 36 -3.82 7.52 6.63
N SER A 37 -4.55 6.98 5.64
CA SER A 37 -5.92 6.48 5.85
C SER A 37 -5.94 5.35 6.89
N LEU A 38 -4.98 4.42 6.83
CA LEU A 38 -4.87 3.33 7.81
C LEU A 38 -4.50 3.82 9.21
N VAL A 39 -3.68 4.86 9.33
CA VAL A 39 -3.38 5.52 10.61
C VAL A 39 -4.63 6.18 11.19
N THR A 40 -5.47 6.80 10.35
CA THR A 40 -6.74 7.40 10.79
C THR A 40 -7.76 6.34 11.21
N GLU A 41 -7.91 5.27 10.43
CA GLU A 41 -8.88 4.20 10.69
C GLU A 41 -8.47 3.29 11.85
N PHE A 42 -7.17 3.00 11.99
CA PHE A 42 -6.61 2.03 12.94
C PHE A 42 -5.37 2.59 13.68
N PRO A 43 -5.51 3.66 14.48
CA PRO A 43 -4.39 4.35 15.11
C PRO A 43 -3.62 3.51 16.14
N SER A 44 -4.24 2.45 16.68
CA SER A 44 -3.57 1.49 17.59
C SER A 44 -2.66 0.51 16.85
N VAL A 45 -2.84 0.34 15.55
CA VAL A 45 -2.12 -0.63 14.71
C VAL A 45 -1.11 0.05 13.80
N TYR A 46 -1.49 1.18 13.20
CA TYR A 46 -0.65 1.95 12.30
C TYR A 46 -0.28 3.27 12.94
N ARG A 47 1.01 3.59 12.95
CA ARG A 47 1.52 4.84 13.53
C ARG A 47 2.42 5.56 12.54
N CYS A 48 2.21 6.85 12.35
CA CYS A 48 3.17 7.73 11.67
C CYS A 48 4.16 8.24 12.70
N ILE A 49 5.42 7.83 12.60
CA ILE A 49 6.48 8.20 13.57
C ILE A 49 7.31 9.40 13.11
N LYS A 50 7.33 9.67 11.81
CA LYS A 50 8.03 10.81 11.23
C LYS A 50 7.31 11.28 9.98
N ALA A 51 7.10 12.58 9.87
CA ALA A 51 6.56 13.21 8.68
C ALA A 51 7.40 14.45 8.36
N THR A 52 7.74 14.59 7.09
CA THR A 52 8.32 15.80 6.50
C THR A 52 7.41 16.26 5.36
N ASP A 53 7.79 17.34 4.69
CA ASP A 53 7.03 17.84 3.53
C ASP A 53 7.07 16.87 2.32
N ILE A 54 8.04 15.95 2.31
CA ILE A 54 8.35 15.11 1.15
C ILE A 54 8.19 13.62 1.46
N ASP A 55 8.47 13.20 2.70
CA ASP A 55 8.48 11.80 3.10
C ASP A 55 7.78 11.54 4.43
N LYS A 56 7.38 10.28 4.61
CA LYS A 56 6.79 9.80 5.86
C LYS A 56 7.36 8.44 6.23
N THR A 57 7.48 8.21 7.54
CA THR A 57 7.88 6.93 8.11
C THR A 57 6.77 6.41 9.02
N TYR A 58 6.38 5.17 8.79
CA TYR A 58 5.30 4.50 9.50
C TYR A 58 5.82 3.27 10.22
N VAL A 59 5.10 2.88 11.27
CA VAL A 59 5.30 1.64 12.00
C VAL A 59 4.00 0.86 11.95
N MET A 60 4.10 -0.43 11.64
CA MET A 60 2.96 -1.34 11.58
C MET A 60 3.36 -2.79 11.89
N PRO A 61 2.45 -3.65 12.37
CA PRO A 61 2.77 -5.06 12.60
C PRO A 61 3.21 -5.79 11.34
N LYS A 62 4.24 -6.64 11.48
CA LYS A 62 4.82 -7.42 10.38
C LYS A 62 3.82 -8.34 9.67
N GLN A 63 2.81 -8.82 10.38
CA GLN A 63 1.75 -9.67 9.83
C GLN A 63 0.97 -9.03 8.66
N TYR A 64 0.98 -7.70 8.54
CA TYR A 64 0.30 -6.99 7.46
C TYR A 64 1.19 -6.77 6.22
N VAL A 65 2.47 -7.12 6.28
CA VAL A 65 3.33 -7.20 5.09
C VAL A 65 3.12 -8.57 4.45
N SER A 66 2.62 -8.58 3.21
CA SER A 66 2.29 -9.82 2.51
C SER A 66 3.17 -10.06 1.28
N TYR A 67 3.86 -11.20 1.23
CA TYR A 67 4.43 -11.73 -0.01
C TYR A 67 3.32 -12.47 -0.78
N ARG A 68 2.94 -11.96 -1.95
CA ARG A 68 1.84 -12.51 -2.74
C ARG A 68 2.40 -13.18 -3.99
N LYS A 69 1.96 -14.42 -4.29
CA LYS A 69 2.22 -15.02 -5.60
C LYS A 69 1.60 -14.16 -6.71
N PRO A 70 2.24 -14.07 -7.89
CA PRO A 70 1.64 -13.41 -9.04
C PRO A 70 0.24 -13.96 -9.31
N ARG A 71 -0.72 -13.06 -9.52
CA ARG A 71 -2.09 -13.44 -9.80
C ARG A 71 -2.18 -14.05 -11.21
N ARG A 72 -2.21 -15.37 -11.32
CA ARG A 72 -2.53 -16.07 -12.59
C ARG A 72 -4.04 -16.18 -12.71
N ILE A 73 -4.64 -15.36 -13.57
CA ILE A 73 -6.06 -15.42 -13.91
C ILE A 73 -6.19 -16.18 -15.22
N SER A 74 -7.01 -17.24 -15.26
CA SER A 74 -7.31 -17.92 -16.52
C SER A 74 -8.10 -17.01 -17.47
N ALA A 75 -7.98 -17.22 -18.77
CA ALA A 75 -8.74 -16.43 -19.75
C ALA A 75 -10.26 -16.50 -19.50
N ALA A 76 -10.78 -17.68 -19.11
CA ALA A 76 -12.18 -17.87 -18.74
C ALA A 76 -12.59 -17.01 -17.54
N ARG A 77 -11.78 -17.00 -16.47
CA ARG A 77 -12.07 -16.17 -15.30
C ARG A 77 -11.95 -14.68 -15.61
N ARG A 78 -11.05 -14.29 -16.52
CA ARG A 78 -10.91 -12.91 -16.99
C ARG A 78 -12.16 -12.43 -17.73
N LYS A 79 -12.71 -13.26 -18.63
CA LYS A 79 -13.99 -12.99 -19.32
C LYS A 79 -15.15 -12.89 -18.34
N GLN A 80 -15.24 -13.80 -17.37
CA GLN A 80 -16.31 -13.77 -16.37
C GLN A 80 -16.28 -12.48 -15.54
N ILE A 81 -15.09 -12.04 -15.10
CA ILE A 81 -14.94 -10.77 -14.36
C ILE A 81 -15.35 -9.56 -15.23
N GLN A 82 -14.99 -9.58 -16.52
CA GLN A 82 -15.36 -8.51 -17.46
C GLN A 82 -16.88 -8.42 -17.62
N GLN A 83 -17.54 -9.57 -17.78
CA GLN A 83 -19.00 -9.63 -17.97
C GLN A 83 -19.73 -9.18 -16.70
N GLN A 84 -19.29 -9.62 -15.52
CA GLN A 84 -19.81 -9.15 -14.24
C GLN A 84 -19.68 -7.63 -14.06
N MET A 85 -18.55 -7.02 -14.47
CA MET A 85 -18.42 -5.56 -14.42
C MET A 85 -19.38 -4.85 -15.39
N GLN A 86 -19.60 -5.40 -16.58
CA GLN A 86 -20.56 -4.84 -17.54
C GLN A 86 -21.98 -4.87 -16.96
N ASP A 87 -22.37 -5.99 -16.34
CA ASP A 87 -23.68 -6.13 -15.70
C ASP A 87 -23.86 -5.11 -14.56
N ILE A 88 -22.85 -4.92 -13.71
CA ILE A 88 -22.88 -3.92 -12.62
C ILE A 88 -22.99 -2.50 -13.17
N ASN A 89 -22.29 -2.18 -14.27
CA ASN A 89 -22.35 -0.86 -14.88
C ASN A 89 -23.68 -0.59 -15.58
N ASN A 90 -24.30 -1.62 -16.16
CA ASN A 90 -25.61 -1.53 -16.80
C ASN A 90 -26.78 -1.53 -15.80
N ALA A 91 -26.55 -2.04 -14.59
CA ALA A 91 -27.52 -2.02 -13.48
C ALA A 91 -27.50 -0.71 -12.66
N LYS A 92 -26.65 0.25 -13.05
CA LYS A 92 -26.62 1.63 -12.54
C LYS A 92 -27.27 2.56 -13.55
#